data_AF-A0A0P7ZJ95-F1
#
_entry.id   AF-A0A0P7ZJ95-F1
#
_cell.length_a   1.000
_cell.length_b   1.000
_cell.length_c   1.000
_cell.angle_alpha   90.00
_cell.angle_beta   90.00
_cell.angle_gamma   90.00
#
_symmetry.space_group_name_H-M   'P 1'
#
loop_
_entity.id
_entity.type
_entity.pdbx_description
1 polymer ?
#
loop_
_entity_poly.entity_id
_entity_poly.type
_entity_poly.pdbx_seq_one_letter_code
_entity_poly.pdbx_strand_id
1 'polypeptide(L)'
;MAEPFTQVPADASSAPVQGGTPKADEQLRAIVARIERLEEEKKALMADIKEVYDEAKGNGFDVKVLRQVIRIRKQDRQERMEMEAVLETYLGALGDL
;
A
#
# COMPACT_ATOMS: atom_id res chain seq x y z
N MET A 1 -33.34 -35.18 31.06
CA MET A 1 -32.05 -34.50 31.29
C MET A 1 -31.69 -33.82 29.97
N ALA A 2 -32.02 -32.54 29.85
CA ALA A 2 -31.76 -31.71 28.68
C ALA A 2 -31.08 -30.46 29.23
N GLU A 3 -29.85 -30.18 28.79
CA GLU A 3 -29.13 -28.97 29.21
C GLU A 3 -29.74 -27.75 28.48
N PRO A 4 -29.94 -26.62 29.18
CA PRO A 4 -30.47 -25.43 28.55
C PRO A 4 -29.40 -24.78 27.66
N PHE A 5 -29.80 -24.53 26.41
CA PHE A 5 -29.10 -23.71 25.42
C PHE A 5 -28.59 -22.42 26.08
N THR A 6 -27.26 -22.27 26.17
CA THR A 6 -26.62 -21.03 26.60
C THR A 6 -27.08 -19.90 25.69
N GLN A 7 -27.80 -18.95 26.28
CA GLN A 7 -28.26 -17.75 25.64
C GLN A 7 -27.07 -16.96 25.11
N VAL A 8 -26.98 -16.82 23.79
CA VAL A 8 -26.10 -15.85 23.15
C VAL A 8 -26.54 -14.46 23.61
N PRO A 9 -25.69 -13.64 24.25
CA PRO A 9 -26.05 -12.27 24.52
C PRO A 9 -26.09 -11.52 23.19
N ALA A 10 -27.32 -11.32 22.69
CA ALA A 10 -27.64 -10.29 21.72
C ALA A 10 -27.61 -8.94 22.43
N ASP A 11 -26.44 -8.31 22.52
CA ASP A 11 -26.25 -6.88 22.33
C ASP A 11 -24.76 -6.54 22.50
N ALA A 12 -23.98 -6.70 21.43
CA ALA A 12 -22.76 -5.90 21.30
C ALA A 12 -23.25 -4.49 20.93
N SER A 13 -23.66 -3.76 21.98
CA SER A 13 -24.12 -2.38 21.92
C SER A 13 -23.22 -1.58 20.99
N SER A 14 -23.71 -1.28 19.78
CA SER A 14 -23.20 -0.22 18.94
C SER A 14 -23.60 1.10 19.59
N ALA A 15 -22.97 1.41 20.72
CA ALA A 15 -23.08 2.71 21.34
C ALA A 15 -22.44 3.73 20.38
N PRO A 16 -23.09 4.89 20.13
CA PRO A 16 -22.40 5.98 19.46
C PRO A 16 -21.20 6.34 20.33
N VAL A 17 -20.05 6.61 19.72
CA VAL A 17 -18.85 7.12 20.41
C VAL A 17 -19.22 8.48 21.01
N GLN A 18 -19.84 8.48 22.18
CA GLN A 18 -20.30 9.69 22.86
C GLN A 18 -19.11 10.27 23.63
N GLY A 19 -18.62 11.41 23.13
CA GLY A 19 -17.87 12.41 23.88
C GLY A 19 -16.46 12.01 24.29
N GLY A 20 -15.49 12.22 23.39
CA GLY A 20 -14.09 12.30 23.80
C GLY A 20 -13.90 13.41 24.84
N THR A 21 -12.99 13.20 25.79
CA THR A 21 -12.57 14.29 26.68
C THR A 21 -11.97 15.42 25.83
N PRO A 22 -12.06 16.71 26.22
CA PRO A 22 -11.57 17.82 25.40
C PRO A 22 -10.09 17.68 24.97
N LYS A 23 -9.26 17.01 25.79
CA LYS A 23 -7.87 16.67 25.47
C LYS A 23 -7.75 15.59 24.39
N ALA A 24 -8.61 14.58 24.41
CA ALA A 24 -8.67 13.55 23.37
C ALA A 24 -9.14 14.15 22.04
N ASP A 25 -10.10 15.07 22.07
CA ASP A 25 -10.59 15.77 20.89
C ASP A 25 -9.51 16.67 20.26
N GLU A 26 -8.72 17.36 21.08
CA GLU A 26 -7.59 18.18 20.62
C GLU A 26 -6.47 17.31 20.00
N GLN A 27 -6.14 16.17 20.62
CA GLN A 27 -5.17 15.22 20.08
C GLN A 27 -5.64 14.64 18.74
N LEU A 28 -6.92 14.28 18.62
CA LEU A 28 -7.49 13.78 17.39
C LEU A 28 -7.40 14.82 16.27
N ARG A 29 -7.78 16.07 16.55
CA ARG A 29 -7.66 17.18 15.57
C ARG A 29 -6.22 17.40 15.13
N ALA A 30 -5.26 17.33 16.05
CA ALA A 30 -3.84 17.47 15.73
C ALA A 30 -3.32 16.33 14.84
N ILE A 31 -3.74 15.09 15.08
CA ILE A 31 -3.38 13.92 14.26
C ILE A 31 -3.99 14.07 12.85
N VAL A 32 -5.28 14.40 12.76
CA VAL A 32 -5.98 14.57 11.48
C VAL A 32 -5.32 15.66 10.64
N ALA A 33 -5.06 16.84 11.21
CA ALA A 33 -4.42 17.94 10.49
C ALA A 33 -3.03 17.57 9.97
N ARG A 34 -2.25 16.78 10.72
CA ARG A 34 -0.95 16.27 10.25
C ARG A 34 -1.10 15.29 9.10
N ILE A 35 -2.09 14.40 9.13
CA ILE A 35 -2.35 13.44 8.05
C ILE A 35 -2.81 14.16 6.78
N GLU A 36 -3.71 15.13 6.90
CA GLU A 36 -4.21 15.90 5.76
C GLU A 36 -3.07 16.62 5.04
N ARG A 37 -2.17 17.28 5.79
CA ARG A 37 -0.98 17.91 5.22
C ARG A 37 -0.10 16.88 4.49
N LEU A 38 0.12 15.71 5.08
CA LEU A 38 0.93 14.65 4.44
C LEU A 38 0.25 14.08 3.19
N GLU A 39 -1.07 13.98 3.14
CA GLU A 39 -1.81 13.55 1.94
C GLU A 39 -1.74 14.62 0.83
N GLU A 40 -1.75 15.91 1.17
CA GLU A 40 -1.52 16.99 0.20
C GLU A 40 -0.09 16.95 -0.37
N GLU A 41 0.93 16.81 0.50
CA GLU A 41 2.33 16.65 0.09
C GLU A 41 2.51 15.43 -0.83
N LYS A 42 1.91 14.30 -0.46
CA LYS A 42 1.91 13.07 -1.27
C LYS A 42 1.22 13.28 -2.61
N LYS A 43 0.11 13.99 -2.66
CA LYS A 43 -0.60 14.29 -3.91
C LYS A 43 0.26 15.16 -4.84
N ALA A 44 0.95 16.16 -4.31
CA ALA A 44 1.89 16.98 -5.08
C ALA A 44 3.02 16.11 -5.65
N LEU A 45 3.66 15.29 -4.82
CA LEU A 45 4.72 14.36 -5.26
C LEU A 45 4.24 13.37 -6.33
N MET A 46 3.00 12.86 -6.20
CA MET A 46 2.41 11.98 -7.20
C MET A 46 2.16 12.69 -8.53
N ALA A 47 1.81 13.98 -8.51
CA ALA A 47 1.68 14.80 -9.71
C ALA A 47 3.04 14.98 -10.39
N ASP A 48 4.08 15.35 -9.63
CA ASP A 48 5.44 15.51 -10.15
C ASP A 48 5.95 14.21 -10.80
N ILE A 49 5.75 13.06 -10.15
CA ILE A 49 6.12 11.75 -10.70
C ILE A 49 5.38 11.47 -12.01
N LYS A 50 4.11 11.85 -12.11
CA LYS A 50 3.32 11.68 -13.33
C LYS A 50 3.87 12.55 -14.45
N GLU A 51 4.23 13.80 -14.17
CA GLU A 51 4.82 14.71 -15.16
C GLU A 51 6.14 14.15 -15.71
N VAL A 52 7.01 13.58 -14.87
CA VAL A 52 8.24 12.92 -15.31
C VAL A 52 7.96 11.73 -16.24
N TYR A 53 6.95 10.91 -15.94
CA TYR A 53 6.55 9.83 -16.83
C TYR A 53 5.94 10.34 -18.15
N ASP A 54 5.19 11.42 -18.11
CA ASP A 54 4.60 12.04 -19.30
C ASP A 54 5.70 12.68 -20.18
N GLU A 55 6.72 13.30 -19.59
CA GLU A 55 7.93 13.78 -20.29
C GLU A 55 8.68 12.62 -20.94
N ALA A 56 8.93 11.54 -20.20
CA ALA A 56 9.58 10.34 -20.74
C ALA A 56 8.81 9.77 -21.93
N LYS A 57 7.47 9.76 -21.86
CA LYS A 57 6.61 9.36 -22.98
C LYS A 57 6.78 10.29 -24.18
N GLY A 58 6.81 11.60 -23.98
CA GLY A 58 7.04 12.60 -25.03
C GLY A 58 8.40 12.44 -25.71
N ASN A 59 9.40 12.00 -24.95
CA ASN A 59 10.75 11.70 -25.43
C ASN A 59 10.88 10.30 -26.08
N GLY A 60 9.80 9.54 -26.18
CA GLY A 60 9.76 8.24 -26.87
C GLY A 60 10.10 7.02 -26.00
N PHE A 61 10.17 7.16 -24.67
CA PHE A 61 10.38 6.02 -23.78
C PHE A 61 9.08 5.27 -23.47
N ASP A 62 9.16 3.94 -23.32
CA ASP A 62 8.03 3.14 -22.85
C ASP A 62 7.86 3.28 -21.33
N VAL A 63 6.81 4.00 -20.94
CA VAL A 63 6.45 4.24 -19.53
C VAL A 63 6.15 2.94 -18.77
N LYS A 64 5.61 1.90 -19.40
CA LYS A 64 5.33 0.61 -18.74
C LYS A 64 6.65 -0.06 -18.35
N VAL A 65 7.61 -0.08 -19.28
CA VAL A 65 8.96 -0.62 -19.03
C VAL A 65 9.67 0.19 -17.95
N LEU A 66 9.61 1.53 -17.99
CA LEU A 66 10.21 2.36 -16.94
C LEU A 66 9.63 2.07 -15.54
N ARG A 67 8.32 1.86 -15.42
CA ARG A 67 7.69 1.46 -14.14
C ARG A 67 8.21 0.11 -13.66
N GLN A 68 8.41 -0.84 -14.58
CA GLN A 68 9.01 -2.14 -14.25
C GLN A 68 10.46 -1.98 -13.79
N VAL A 69 11.26 -1.16 -14.48
CA VAL A 69 12.64 -0.84 -14.08
C VAL A 69 12.69 -0.25 -12.67
N ILE A 70 11.82 0.71 -12.33
CA ILE A 70 11.79 1.27 -10.97
C ILE A 70 11.37 0.22 -9.94
N ARG A 71 10.39 -0.64 -10.24
CA ARG A 71 9.99 -1.73 -9.33
C ARG A 71 11.16 -2.68 -9.08
N ILE A 72 11.85 -3.12 -10.13
CA ILE A 72 13.03 -3.98 -10.06
C ILE A 72 14.09 -3.29 -9.19
N ARG A 73 14.42 -2.02 -9.47
CA ARG A 73 15.43 -1.24 -8.71
C ARG A 73 15.11 -1.04 -7.23
N LYS A 74 13.84 -1.16 -6.82
CA LYS A 74 13.42 -1.10 -5.41
C LYS A 74 13.55 -2.42 -4.67
N GLN A 75 13.65 -3.54 -5.38
CA GLN A 75 13.89 -4.85 -4.78
C GLN A 75 15.33 -4.95 -4.26
N ASP A 76 15.51 -5.72 -3.20
CA ASP A 76 16.85 -6.05 -2.71
C ASP A 76 17.64 -6.80 -3.79
N ARG A 77 18.95 -6.51 -3.87
CA ARG A 77 19.81 -7.07 -4.93
C ARG A 77 20.00 -8.58 -4.75
N GLN A 78 20.12 -9.05 -3.52
CA GLN A 78 20.31 -10.46 -3.22
C GLN A 78 19.03 -11.24 -3.53
N GLU A 79 17.89 -10.76 -3.06
CA GLU A 79 16.58 -11.35 -3.38
C GLU A 79 16.34 -11.41 -4.90
N ARG A 80 16.75 -10.38 -5.65
CA ARG A 80 16.63 -10.39 -7.11
C ARG A 80 17.51 -11.44 -7.76
N MET A 81 18.78 -11.56 -7.37
CA MET A 81 19.69 -12.56 -7.94
C MET A 81 19.21 -13.99 -7.67
N GLU A 82 18.68 -14.25 -6.47
CA GLU A 82 18.08 -15.54 -6.13
C GLU A 82 16.87 -15.86 -7.00
N MET A 83 15.98 -14.87 -7.20
CA MET A 83 14.82 -15.01 -8.06
C MET A 83 15.19 -15.22 -9.53
N GLU A 84 16.21 -14.51 -10.03
CA GLU A 84 16.74 -14.67 -11.39
C GLU A 84 17.32 -16.08 -11.61
N ALA A 85 18.07 -16.62 -10.64
CA ALA A 85 18.61 -17.98 -10.72
C ALA A 85 17.50 -19.05 -10.75
N VAL A 86 16.43 -18.87 -9.96
CA VAL A 86 15.28 -19.77 -9.98
C VAL A 86 14.52 -19.65 -11.30
N LEU A 87 14.33 -18.43 -11.81
CA LEU A 87 13.67 -18.18 -13.09
C LEU A 87 14.42 -18.85 -14.24
N GLU A 88 15.74 -18.69 -14.30
CA GLU A 88 16.61 -19.34 -15.30
C GLU A 88 16.46 -20.87 -15.27
N THR A 89 16.43 -21.45 -14.06
CA THR A 89 16.23 -22.90 -13.89
C THR A 89 14.89 -23.35 -14.49
N TYR A 90 13.82 -22.59 -14.25
CA TYR A 90 12.48 -22.94 -14.76
C TYR A 90 12.35 -22.72 -16.27
N LEU A 91 12.87 -21.61 -16.80
CA LEU A 91 12.85 -21.35 -18.25
C LEU A 91 13.69 -22.40 -19.01
N GLY A 92 14.86 -22.76 -18.49
CA GLY A 92 15.68 -23.83 -19.04
C GLY A 92 14.98 -25.19 -19.05
N ALA A 93 14.21 -25.50 -18.00
CA ALA A 93 13.41 -26.74 -17.94
C ALA A 93 12.24 -26.76 -18.95
N LEU A 94 11.70 -25.59 -19.29
CA LEU A 94 10.63 -25.43 -20.28
C LEU A 94 11.15 -25.31 -21.73
N GLY A 95 12.45 -25.07 -21.91
CA GLY A 95 13.06 -24.86 -23.23
C GLY A 95 12.91 -23.43 -23.77
N ASP A 96 12.57 -22.48 -22.90
CA ASP A 96 12.33 -21.06 -23.22
C ASP A 96 13.58 -20.18 -22.97
N LEU A 97 14.77 -20.78 -22.93
CA LEU A 97 16.06 -20.13 -22.65
C LEU A 97 16.87 -19.86 -23.93
#